data_AF-A0A8T3T546-F1
#
_entry.id   AF-A0A8T3T546-F1
#
_cell.length_a   1.000
_cell.length_b   1.000
_cell.length_c   1.000
_cell.angle_alpha   90.00
_cell.angle_beta   90.00
_cell.angle_gamma   90.00
#
_symmetry.space_group_name_H-M   'P 1'
#
loop_
_entity.id
_entity.type
_entity.pdbx_description
1 polymer ?
#
loop_
_entity_poly.entity_id
_entity_poly.type
_entity_poly.pdbx_seq_one_letter_code
_entity_poly.pdbx_strand_id
1 'polypeptide(L)'
;MSSRQALTLTLASCALLMACGLGDRQESSTLGTIGDGEATGVVLAVEGDSPVNVRSFSLRTPEGQTVQFEVGQLRLEGGAFAAAHLREHLSSSEPVRVVYRMEGSRRIAVALFDGA
;
A
#
# COMPACT_ATOMS: atom_id res chain seq x y z
N MET A 1 -0.47 73.50 23.59
CA MET A 1 0.04 72.12 23.77
C MET A 1 -1.10 71.18 23.42
N SER A 2 -0.86 70.35 22.41
CA SER A 2 -1.86 69.62 21.61
C SER A 2 -2.54 68.44 22.30
N SER A 3 -3.69 68.08 21.71
CA SER A 3 -4.35 66.75 21.65
C SER A 3 -5.15 66.29 22.88
N ARG A 4 -6.50 66.26 22.84
CA ARG A 4 -7.47 65.47 22.04
C ARG A 4 -7.75 64.05 22.58
N GLN A 5 -8.99 63.89 23.06
CA GLN A 5 -9.94 62.79 22.77
C GLN A 5 -9.92 61.50 23.62
N ALA A 6 -11.01 61.34 24.37
CA ALA A 6 -11.66 60.06 24.60
C ALA A 6 -12.24 59.49 23.28
N LEU A 7 -12.55 58.19 23.29
CA LEU A 7 -13.46 57.46 22.38
C LEU A 7 -12.82 56.78 21.13
N THR A 8 -13.43 55.64 20.77
CA THR A 8 -13.50 54.93 19.48
C THR A 8 -12.60 53.71 19.17
N LEU A 9 -13.29 52.54 19.13
CA LEU A 9 -13.11 51.31 18.34
C LEU A 9 -12.16 51.41 17.12
N THR A 10 -11.41 50.34 16.81
CA THR A 10 -11.35 49.71 15.46
C THR A 10 -10.75 48.28 15.53
N LEU A 11 -11.25 47.44 14.63
CA LEU A 11 -11.05 46.02 14.38
C LEU A 11 -9.63 45.60 13.91
N ALA A 12 -9.42 44.27 13.92
CA ALA A 12 -8.89 43.46 12.80
C ALA A 12 -7.51 42.78 12.97
N SER A 13 -7.56 41.45 12.77
CA SER A 13 -6.57 40.60 12.09
C SER A 13 -5.24 40.26 12.77
N CYS A 14 -5.14 38.98 13.17
CA CYS A 14 -4.11 38.08 12.63
C CYS A 14 -4.61 36.64 12.67
N ALA A 15 -5.12 36.16 11.54
CA ALA A 15 -5.20 34.75 11.24
C ALA A 15 -3.87 34.31 10.63
N LEU A 16 -3.18 33.32 11.21
CA LEU A 16 -2.19 32.51 10.50
C LEU A 16 -1.96 31.14 11.19
N LEU A 17 -2.60 30.11 10.62
CA LEU A 17 -2.07 28.79 10.27
C LEU A 17 -1.05 28.09 11.21
N MET A 18 -1.47 26.98 11.82
CA MET A 18 -0.68 25.74 11.93
C MET A 18 -1.65 24.57 12.22
N ALA A 19 -2.30 24.09 11.16
CA ALA A 19 -2.83 22.74 11.08
C ALA A 19 -1.78 21.89 10.35
N CYS A 20 -1.36 20.75 10.92
CA CYS A 20 -0.96 19.54 10.19
C CYS A 20 -0.49 18.44 11.16
N GLY A 21 -1.36 17.46 11.39
CA GLY A 21 -1.04 16.03 11.39
C GLY A 21 0.00 15.49 12.37
N LEU A 22 -0.47 14.90 13.47
CA LEU A 22 0.09 13.66 13.98
C LEU A 22 -1.02 12.61 14.00
N GLY A 23 -1.20 11.99 12.84
CA GLY A 23 -2.00 10.79 12.70
C GLY A 23 -1.22 9.61 13.23
N ASP A 24 -1.29 9.35 14.53
CA ASP A 24 -0.93 8.04 15.08
C ASP A 24 -2.11 7.08 14.87
N ARG A 25 -2.31 6.69 13.61
CA ARG A 25 -3.02 5.45 13.25
C ARG A 25 -1.97 4.36 13.05
N GLN A 26 -1.43 3.84 14.14
CA GLN A 26 -0.74 2.57 14.10
C GLN A 26 -1.63 1.51 14.73
N GLU A 27 -2.66 1.13 13.97
CA GLU A 27 -3.47 -0.04 14.25
C GLU A 27 -2.63 -1.29 13.96
N SER A 28 -2.11 -1.88 15.04
CA SER A 28 -1.94 -3.32 15.25
C SER A 28 -1.30 -4.15 14.12
N SER A 29 0.00 -4.42 14.23
CA SER A 29 0.65 -5.51 13.49
C SER A 29 1.20 -6.56 14.45
N THR A 30 0.30 -7.22 15.19
CA THR A 30 0.61 -8.49 15.89
C THR A 30 0.17 -9.70 15.06
N LEU A 31 0.41 -9.67 13.74
CA LEU A 31 0.33 -10.83 12.83
C LEU A 31 1.68 -11.06 12.11
N GLY A 32 2.77 -10.52 12.65
CA GLY A 32 4.12 -10.71 12.16
C GLY A 32 4.68 -12.07 12.54
N THR A 33 4.27 -13.13 11.85
CA THR A 33 5.02 -14.40 11.88
C THR A 33 5.33 -14.93 10.48
N ILE A 34 4.78 -14.35 9.40
CA ILE A 34 4.94 -14.95 8.06
C ILE A 34 5.17 -13.93 6.90
N GLY A 35 5.18 -12.64 7.19
CA GLY A 35 5.46 -11.52 6.28
C GLY A 35 5.33 -10.19 7.03
N ASP A 36 5.79 -9.09 6.43
CA ASP A 36 5.62 -7.74 6.98
C ASP A 36 4.21 -7.18 6.69
N GLY A 37 3.47 -7.81 5.77
CA GLY A 37 2.08 -7.48 5.49
C GLY A 37 1.43 -8.40 4.46
N GLU A 38 0.13 -8.14 4.22
CA GLU A 38 -0.67 -8.80 3.20
C GLU A 38 -1.37 -7.77 2.31
N ALA A 39 -1.65 -8.14 1.06
CA ALA A 39 -2.45 -7.38 0.13
C ALA A 39 -3.29 -8.31 -0.74
N THR A 40 -4.55 -7.95 -0.98
CA THR A 40 -5.43 -8.68 -1.90
C THR A 40 -5.82 -7.77 -3.05
N GLY A 41 -5.81 -8.30 -4.27
CA GLY A 41 -6.21 -7.52 -5.44
C GLY A 41 -6.14 -8.32 -6.73
N VAL A 42 -6.59 -7.69 -7.81
CA VAL A 42 -6.56 -8.28 -9.15
C VAL A 42 -5.22 -7.97 -9.81
N VAL A 43 -4.61 -8.97 -10.44
CA VAL A 43 -3.34 -8.80 -11.16
C VAL A 43 -3.56 -7.90 -12.38
N LEU A 44 -2.78 -6.82 -12.50
CA LEU A 44 -2.82 -5.90 -13.63
C LEU A 44 -1.71 -6.14 -14.64
N ALA A 45 -0.54 -6.58 -14.16
CA ALA A 45 0.64 -6.79 -14.99
C ALA A 45 1.55 -7.82 -14.33
N VAL A 46 2.23 -8.61 -15.16
CA VAL A 46 3.20 -9.63 -14.77
C VAL A 46 4.44 -9.45 -15.65
N GLU A 47 5.57 -9.17 -15.03
CA GLU A 47 6.85 -8.89 -15.69
C GLU A 47 7.83 -10.02 -15.43
N GLY A 48 8.51 -10.49 -16.49
CA GLY A 48 9.44 -11.62 -16.39
C GLY A 48 10.05 -11.98 -17.74
N ASP A 49 11.15 -12.73 -17.71
CA ASP A 49 11.84 -13.16 -18.95
C ASP A 49 11.11 -14.30 -19.67
N SER A 50 10.24 -15.02 -18.96
CA SER A 50 9.48 -16.15 -19.53
C SER A 50 8.14 -16.36 -18.81
N PRO A 51 7.25 -17.22 -19.35
CA PRO A 51 6.00 -17.63 -18.70
C PRO A 51 6.16 -18.13 -17.25
N VAL A 52 7.28 -18.80 -16.97
CA VAL A 52 7.57 -19.42 -15.66
C VAL A 52 8.52 -18.61 -14.80
N ASN A 53 9.28 -17.68 -15.39
CA ASN A 53 10.21 -16.81 -14.67
C ASN A 53 9.63 -15.40 -14.51
N VAL A 54 8.82 -15.21 -13.47
CA VAL A 54 8.22 -13.91 -13.11
C VAL A 54 9.13 -13.19 -12.11
N ARG A 55 9.49 -11.94 -12.42
CA ARG A 55 10.32 -11.08 -11.57
C ARG A 55 9.50 -10.13 -10.71
N SER A 56 8.41 -9.60 -11.26
CA SER A 56 7.56 -8.65 -10.56
C SER A 56 6.14 -8.66 -11.11
N PHE A 57 5.20 -8.15 -10.34
CA PHE A 57 3.82 -7.99 -10.75
C PHE A 57 3.18 -6.80 -10.04
N SER A 58 2.05 -6.33 -10.55
CA SER A 58 1.26 -5.30 -9.88
C SER A 58 -0.17 -5.76 -9.68
N LEU A 59 -0.72 -5.43 -8.51
CA LEU A 59 -2.13 -5.65 -8.18
C LEU A 59 -2.88 -4.33 -8.16
N ARG A 60 -4.16 -4.37 -8.53
CA ARG A 60 -5.14 -3.35 -8.16
C ARG A 60 -5.92 -3.83 -6.95
N THR A 61 -5.82 -3.09 -5.85
CA THR A 61 -6.60 -3.38 -4.65
C THR A 61 -8.06 -2.97 -4.84
N PRO A 62 -8.99 -3.43 -4.00
CA PRO A 62 -10.39 -3.00 -4.03
C PRO A 62 -10.58 -1.49 -3.88
N GLU A 63 -9.65 -0.82 -3.19
CA GLU A 63 -9.62 0.64 -3.01
C GLU A 63 -9.14 1.39 -4.26
N GLY A 64 -8.82 0.66 -5.34
CA GLY A 64 -8.34 1.21 -6.61
C GLY A 64 -6.86 1.56 -6.61
N GLN A 65 -6.10 1.16 -5.58
CA GLN A 65 -4.67 1.42 -5.51
C GLN A 65 -3.90 0.39 -6.33
N THR A 66 -2.90 0.84 -7.08
CA THR A 66 -1.95 -0.07 -7.74
C THR A 66 -0.75 -0.30 -6.83
N VAL A 67 -0.52 -1.56 -6.46
CA VAL A 67 0.60 -1.97 -5.61
C VAL A 67 1.52 -2.88 -6.40
N GLN A 68 2.81 -2.54 -6.42
CA GLN A 68 3.84 -3.32 -7.09
C GLN A 68 4.59 -4.23 -6.12
N PHE A 69 4.88 -5.44 -6.58
CA PHE A 69 5.62 -6.48 -5.86
C PHE A 69 6.75 -7.02 -6.73
N GLU A 70 7.91 -7.25 -6.12
CA GLU A 70 8.94 -8.14 -6.66
C GLU A 70 8.70 -9.56 -6.16
N VAL A 71 9.00 -10.56 -6.98
CA VAL A 71 8.88 -11.97 -6.59
C VAL A 71 10.15 -12.39 -5.86
N GLY A 72 10.02 -12.72 -4.58
CA GLY A 72 11.10 -13.31 -3.79
C GLY A 72 11.07 -14.84 -3.80
N GLN A 73 11.65 -15.43 -2.75
CA GLN A 73 11.51 -16.86 -2.50
C GLN A 73 10.10 -17.16 -2.00
N LEU A 74 9.28 -17.74 -2.87
CA LEU A 74 7.91 -18.11 -2.54
C LEU A 74 7.86 -19.41 -1.75
N ARG A 75 7.05 -19.40 -0.69
CA ARG A 75 6.63 -20.59 0.03
C ARG A 75 5.45 -21.22 -0.71
N LEU A 76 5.46 -22.53 -0.86
CA LEU A 76 4.47 -23.28 -1.66
C LEU A 76 3.60 -24.22 -0.80
N GLU A 77 3.72 -24.13 0.52
CA GLU A 77 2.91 -24.89 1.46
C GLU A 77 1.58 -24.16 1.78
N GLY A 78 0.61 -24.91 2.30
CA GLY A 78 -0.63 -24.33 2.85
C GLY A 78 -1.57 -23.72 1.79
N GLY A 79 -1.52 -24.22 0.55
CA GLY A 79 -2.35 -23.72 -0.56
C GLY A 79 -1.76 -22.50 -1.27
N ALA A 80 -0.50 -22.17 -1.00
CA ALA A 80 0.21 -21.15 -1.78
C ALA A 80 0.61 -21.69 -3.16
N PHE A 81 0.66 -20.81 -4.16
CA PHE A 81 1.02 -21.17 -5.54
C PHE A 81 2.30 -20.46 -6.03
N ALA A 82 2.87 -20.97 -7.12
CA ALA A 82 4.07 -20.42 -7.75
C ALA A 82 3.75 -19.20 -8.63
N ALA A 83 4.70 -18.27 -8.77
CA ALA A 83 4.50 -17.02 -9.53
C ALA A 83 4.05 -17.23 -10.98
N ALA A 84 4.33 -18.38 -11.60
CA ALA A 84 3.86 -18.73 -12.93
C ALA A 84 2.31 -18.68 -13.06
N HIS A 85 1.58 -18.97 -11.98
CA HIS A 85 0.12 -18.97 -11.97
C HIS A 85 -0.46 -17.54 -12.03
N LEU A 86 0.33 -16.49 -11.74
CA LEU A 86 -0.14 -15.10 -11.82
C LEU A 86 -0.65 -14.70 -13.21
N ARG A 87 -0.16 -15.37 -14.27
CA ARG A 87 -0.65 -15.14 -15.64
C ARG A 87 -2.08 -15.64 -15.85
N GLU A 88 -2.46 -16.71 -15.16
CA GLU A 88 -3.84 -17.22 -15.19
C GLU A 88 -4.76 -16.21 -14.52
N HIS A 89 -4.40 -15.71 -13.32
CA HIS A 89 -5.14 -14.65 -12.63
C HIS A 89 -5.20 -13.34 -13.41
N LEU A 90 -4.15 -12.99 -14.16
CA LEU A 90 -4.16 -11.83 -15.06
C LEU A 90 -5.22 -11.98 -16.16
N SER A 91 -5.43 -13.20 -16.67
CA SER A 91 -6.43 -13.47 -17.70
C SER A 91 -7.84 -13.63 -17.13
N SER A 92 -8.00 -14.27 -15.96
CA SER A 92 -9.30 -14.51 -15.33
C SER A 92 -9.83 -13.30 -14.56
N SER A 93 -8.94 -12.34 -14.24
CA SER A 93 -9.22 -11.23 -13.32
C SER A 93 -9.64 -11.70 -11.92
N GLU A 94 -9.32 -12.94 -11.56
CA GLU A 94 -9.54 -13.45 -10.21
C GLU A 94 -8.55 -12.80 -9.24
N PRO A 95 -9.01 -12.39 -8.05
CA PRO A 95 -8.14 -11.76 -7.07
C PRO A 95 -7.08 -12.75 -6.56
N VAL A 96 -5.95 -12.20 -6.16
CA VAL A 96 -4.83 -12.89 -5.52
C VAL A 96 -4.57 -12.23 -4.19
N ARG A 97 -4.33 -13.04 -3.15
CA ARG A 97 -3.79 -12.59 -1.86
C ARG A 97 -2.29 -12.82 -1.83
N VAL A 98 -1.54 -11.79 -1.48
CA VAL A 98 -0.08 -11.77 -1.45
C VAL A 98 0.37 -11.51 -0.03
N VAL A 99 1.18 -12.42 0.50
CA VAL A 99 1.98 -12.17 1.70
C VAL A 99 3.32 -11.65 1.24
N TYR A 100 3.76 -10.51 1.78
CA TYR A 100 5.01 -9.88 1.38
C TYR A 100 5.84 -9.46 2.59
N ARG A 101 7.14 -9.25 2.33
CA ARG A 101 8.05 -8.55 3.24
C ARG A 101 8.51 -7.24 2.60
N MET A 102 8.91 -6.28 3.42
CA MET A 102 9.50 -5.03 3.02
C MET A 102 11.02 -5.15 2.99
N GLU A 103 11.61 -4.81 1.86
CA GLU A 103 13.06 -4.61 1.72
C GLU A 103 13.31 -3.16 1.32
N GLY A 104 13.50 -2.29 2.32
CA GLY A 104 13.48 -0.84 2.13
C GLY A 104 12.08 -0.37 1.72
N SER A 105 11.96 0.23 0.55
CA SER A 105 10.67 0.66 -0.03
C SER A 105 10.01 -0.41 -0.92
N ARG A 106 10.64 -1.57 -1.09
CA ARG A 106 10.24 -2.61 -2.04
C ARG A 106 9.40 -3.66 -1.32
N ARG A 107 8.30 -4.09 -1.93
CA ARG A 107 7.49 -5.21 -1.44
C ARG A 107 7.93 -6.49 -2.13
N ILE A 108 8.48 -7.41 -1.38
CA ILE A 108 8.94 -8.70 -1.88
C ILE A 108 7.89 -9.75 -1.52
N ALA A 109 7.20 -10.29 -2.52
CA ALA A 109 6.23 -11.37 -2.34
C ALA A 109 6.93 -12.63 -1.84
N VAL A 110 6.39 -13.24 -0.79
CA VAL A 110 6.92 -14.47 -0.16
C VAL A 110 5.91 -15.61 -0.13
N ALA A 111 4.63 -15.34 -0.37
CA ALA A 111 3.62 -16.36 -0.67
C ALA A 111 2.47 -15.73 -1.46
N LEU A 112 1.86 -16.53 -2.33
CA LEU A 112 0.75 -16.14 -3.19
C LEU A 112 -0.37 -17.15 -2.98
N PHE A 113 -1.60 -16.67 -2.84
CA PHE A 113 -2.78 -17.50 -2.65
C PHE A 113 -3.92 -16.96 -3.51
N ASP A 114 -4.88 -17.81 -3.83
CA ASP A 114 -6.13 -17.35 -4.41
C ASP A 114 -6.80 -16.33 -3.46
N GLY A 115 -7.34 -15.26 -4.04
CA GLY A 115 -8.16 -14.30 -3.32
C GLY A 115 -9.53 -14.90 -3.04
N ALA A 116 -10.04 -14.64 -1.83
CA ALA A 116 -11.42 -14.95 -1.45
C ALA A 116 -12.37 -13.81 -1.85
#